data_AF-A0A2K3IWK1-F1
#
_entry.id   AF-A0A2K3IWK1-F1
#
_cell.length_a   1.000
_cell.length_b   1.000
_cell.length_c   1.000
_cell.angle_alpha   90.00
_cell.angle_beta   90.00
_cell.angle_gamma   90.00
#
_symmetry.space_group_name_H-M   'P 1'
#
loop_
_entity.id
_entity.type
_entity.pdbx_description
1 polymer ?
#
loop_
_entity_poly.entity_id
_entity_poly.type
_entity_poly.pdbx_seq_one_letter_code
_entity_poly.pdbx_strand_id
1 'polypeptide(L)'
;MNAGIILASFKADLQSFYRSKATLFWTLLFPILLILMFGAIFSGIGEAEYEITVVDYDNSFNSKLFINITNNTNIIKTKITA
;
A
#
# COMPACT_ATOMS: atom_id res chain seq x y z
N MET A 1 -8.86 16.71 -43.91
CA MET A 1 -9.23 15.53 -43.10
C MET A 1 -10.74 15.48 -42.99
N ASN A 2 -11.38 14.37 -43.32
CA ASN A 2 -12.84 14.26 -43.32
C ASN A 2 -13.33 13.69 -41.97
N ALA A 3 -14.08 14.48 -41.21
CA ALA A 3 -14.60 14.11 -39.90
C ALA A 3 -15.48 12.84 -39.94
N GLY A 4 -16.21 12.62 -41.04
CA GLY A 4 -17.04 11.43 -41.20
C GLY A 4 -16.23 10.13 -41.25
N ILE A 5 -15.03 10.16 -41.86
CA ILE A 5 -14.14 9.00 -41.93
C ILE A 5 -13.60 8.68 -40.53
N ILE A 6 -13.17 9.71 -39.79
CA ILE A 6 -12.62 9.55 -38.43
C ILE A 6 -13.65 8.89 -37.50
N LEU A 7 -14.91 9.35 -37.54
CA LEU A 7 -15.97 8.79 -36.71
C LEU A 7 -16.31 7.33 -37.09
N ALA A 8 -16.32 7.02 -38.38
CA ALA A 8 -16.54 5.65 -38.86
C ALA A 8 -15.41 4.70 -38.42
N SER A 9 -14.15 5.14 -38.54
CA SER A 9 -12.98 4.38 -38.08
C SER A 9 -13.02 4.14 -36.58
N PHE A 10 -13.26 5.18 -35.78
CA PHE A 10 -13.34 5.08 -34.33
C PHE A 10 -14.42 4.10 -33.86
N LYS A 11 -15.60 4.12 -34.51
CA LYS A 11 -16.68 3.18 -34.22
C LYS A 11 -16.27 1.73 -34.53
N ALA A 12 -15.59 1.51 -35.65
CA ALA A 12 -15.10 0.19 -36.04
C ALA A 12 -14.04 -0.33 -35.05
N ASP A 13 -13.15 0.55 -34.59
CA ASP A 13 -12.11 0.22 -33.62
C ASP A 13 -12.72 -0.17 -32.27
N LEU A 14 -13.70 0.59 -31.76
CA LEU A 14 -14.42 0.23 -30.53
C LEU A 14 -15.15 -1.11 -30.63
N GLN A 15 -15.80 -1.37 -31.77
CA GLN A 15 -16.51 -2.63 -32.00
C GLN A 15 -15.53 -3.82 -32.09
N SER A 16 -14.37 -3.63 -32.71
CA SER A 16 -13.33 -4.65 -32.78
C SER A 16 -12.68 -4.92 -31.42
N PHE A 17 -12.45 -3.87 -30.63
CA PHE A 17 -11.94 -3.94 -29.25
C PHE A 17 -12.89 -4.75 -28.37
N TYR A 18 -14.20 -4.45 -28.38
CA TYR A 18 -15.17 -5.17 -27.56
C TYR A 18 -15.36 -6.64 -27.98
N ARG A 19 -15.17 -6.96 -29.27
CA ARG A 19 -15.27 -8.35 -29.77
C ARG A 19 -14.07 -9.20 -29.37
N SER A 20 -12.91 -8.58 -29.13
CA SER A 20 -11.70 -9.29 -28.69
C SER A 20 -11.72 -9.53 -27.19
N LYS A 21 -12.27 -10.69 -26.78
CA LYS A 21 -12.34 -11.11 -25.36
C LYS A 21 -10.98 -11.11 -24.67
N ALA A 22 -9.94 -11.56 -25.35
CA ALA A 22 -8.57 -11.59 -24.81
C ALA A 22 -8.02 -10.18 -24.57
N THR A 23 -8.22 -9.26 -25.53
CA THR A 23 -7.78 -7.87 -25.40
C THR A 23 -8.50 -7.17 -24.26
N LEU A 24 -9.83 -7.30 -24.18
CA LEU A 24 -10.60 -6.75 -23.06
C LEU A 24 -10.12 -7.30 -21.70
N PHE A 25 -9.92 -8.62 -21.61
CA PHE A 25 -9.48 -9.27 -20.39
C PHE A 25 -8.14 -8.72 -19.92
N TRP A 26 -7.11 -8.71 -20.78
CA TRP A 26 -5.78 -8.23 -20.40
C TRP A 26 -5.74 -6.72 -20.16
N THR A 27 -6.52 -5.93 -20.89
CA THR A 27 -6.61 -4.47 -20.71
C THR A 27 -7.14 -4.11 -19.32
N LEU A 28 -8.06 -4.91 -18.76
CA LEU A 28 -8.61 -4.70 -17.41
C LEU A 28 -7.80 -5.43 -16.33
N LEU A 29 -7.41 -6.68 -16.57
CA LEU A 29 -6.72 -7.51 -15.59
C LEU A 29 -5.38 -6.91 -15.20
N PHE A 30 -4.59 -6.44 -16.18
CA PHE A 30 -3.24 -5.97 -15.91
C PHE A 30 -3.20 -4.76 -14.96
N PRO A 31 -3.99 -3.69 -15.18
CA PRO A 31 -4.09 -2.59 -14.21
C PRO A 31 -4.56 -3.03 -12.83
N ILE A 32 -5.54 -3.94 -12.74
CA ILE A 32 -6.04 -4.44 -11.46
C ILE A 32 -4.94 -5.19 -10.70
N LEU A 33 -4.18 -6.05 -11.39
CA LEU A 33 -3.05 -6.76 -10.80
C LEU A 33 -1.99 -5.79 -10.28
N LEU A 34 -1.68 -4.73 -11.02
CA LEU A 34 -0.73 -3.72 -10.57
C LEU A 34 -1.24 -2.99 -9.32
N ILE A 35 -2.51 -2.58 -9.27
CA ILE A 35 -3.10 -1.92 -8.10
C ILE A 35 -3.02 -2.83 -6.88
N LEU A 36 -3.38 -4.10 -7.02
CA LEU A 36 -3.34 -5.07 -5.92
C LEU A 36 -1.91 -5.36 -5.47
N MET A 37 -0.99 -5.55 -6.42
CA MET A 37 0.41 -5.81 -6.13
C MET A 37 1.05 -4.63 -5.41
N PHE A 38 0.89 -3.41 -5.92
CA PHE A 38 1.43 -2.22 -5.26
C PHE A 38 0.74 -1.94 -3.94
N GLY A 39 -0.58 -2.12 -3.86
CA GLY A 39 -1.32 -2.01 -2.61
C GLY A 39 -0.82 -3.00 -1.56
N ALA A 40 -0.49 -4.24 -1.94
CA ALA A 40 0.03 -5.25 -1.03
C ALA A 40 1.50 -5.02 -0.64
N ILE A 41 2.36 -4.58 -1.57
CA ILE A 41 3.77 -4.27 -1.28
C ILE A 41 3.86 -3.03 -0.37
N PHE A 42 2.98 -2.05 -0.57
CA PHE A 42 3.02 -0.76 0.11
C PHE A 42 2.01 -0.65 1.27
N SER A 43 1.25 -1.70 1.59
CA SER A 43 0.24 -1.67 2.66
C SER A 43 0.83 -1.36 4.03
N GLY A 44 2.11 -1.69 4.27
CA GLY A 44 2.80 -1.42 5.53
C GLY A 44 3.66 -0.16 5.56
N ILE A 45 3.72 0.63 4.47
CA ILE A 45 4.50 1.88 4.45
C ILE A 45 3.73 2.95 5.24
N GLY A 46 4.08 3.11 6.52
CA GLY A 46 3.50 4.12 7.41
C GLY A 46 3.17 3.61 8.82
N GLU A 47 3.01 2.30 8.98
CA GLU A 47 2.76 1.62 10.26
C GLU A 47 4.00 0.85 10.73
N ALA A 48 5.18 1.44 10.60
CA ALA A 48 6.40 0.83 11.11
C ALA A 48 6.40 0.91 12.64
N GLU A 49 5.75 -0.05 13.30
CA GLU A 49 5.96 -0.33 14.72
C GLU A 49 7.38 -0.90 14.86
N TYR A 50 8.30 -0.11 15.41
CA TYR A 50 9.63 -0.59 15.75
C TYR A 50 9.59 -1.19 17.15
N GLU A 51 9.83 -2.50 17.26
CA GLU A 51 10.03 -3.16 18.56
C GLU A 51 11.40 -2.77 19.09
N ILE A 52 11.43 -1.94 20.13
CA ILE A 52 12.67 -1.50 20.78
C ILE A 52 12.76 -2.21 22.13
N THR A 53 13.86 -2.91 22.39
CA THR A 53 14.12 -3.50 23.72
C THR A 53 14.74 -2.45 24.62
N VAL A 54 14.14 -2.22 25.79
CA VAL A 54 14.67 -1.31 26.81
C VAL A 54 15.12 -2.16 27.99
N VAL A 55 16.37 -1.95 28.43
CA VAL A 55 16.95 -2.64 29.58
C VAL A 55 17.13 -1.62 30.70
N ASP A 56 16.47 -1.87 31.83
CA ASP A 56 16.52 -1.01 33.00
C ASP A 56 17.33 -1.65 34.12
N TYR A 57 18.61 -1.26 34.22
CA TYR A 57 19.51 -1.74 35.26
C TYR A 57 19.42 -0.94 36.57
N ASP A 58 18.92 0.29 36.55
CA ASP A 58 18.93 1.19 37.71
C ASP A 58 17.61 1.16 38.50
N ASN A 59 16.55 0.64 37.88
CA ASN A 59 15.19 0.48 38.42
C ASN A 59 14.67 1.75 39.11
N SER A 60 15.16 2.91 38.66
CA SER A 60 14.94 4.20 39.28
C SER A 60 13.55 4.74 38.94
N PHE A 61 13.06 5.69 39.74
CA PHE A 61 11.79 6.35 39.48
C PHE A 61 11.76 7.02 38.09
N ASN A 62 12.87 7.64 37.70
CA ASN A 62 12.99 8.32 36.40
C ASN A 62 12.99 7.33 35.23
N SER A 63 13.64 6.17 35.39
CA SER A 63 13.63 5.11 34.37
C SER A 63 12.21 4.56 34.15
N LYS A 64 11.47 4.29 35.23
CA LYS A 64 10.06 3.85 35.15
C LYS A 64 9.16 4.88 34.50
N LEU A 65 9.36 6.16 34.82
CA LEU A 65 8.62 7.26 34.22
C LEU A 65 8.89 7.36 32.71
N PHE A 66 10.15 7.23 32.30
CA PHE A 66 10.55 7.21 30.89
C PHE A 66 9.89 6.05 30.14
N ILE A 67 10.00 4.82 30.65
CA ILE A 67 9.38 3.62 30.04
C ILE A 67 7.86 3.78 29.93
N ASN A 68 7.20 4.34 30.95
CA ASN A 68 5.76 4.55 30.94
C ASN A 68 5.33 5.57 29.87
N ILE A 69 6.04 6.69 29.75
CA ILE A 69 5.77 7.70 28.73
C ILE A 69 5.97 7.12 27.32
N THR A 70 7.03 6.32 27.12
CA THR A 70 7.31 5.68 25.83
C THR A 70 6.28 4.62 25.45
N ASN A 71 5.84 3.77 26.40
CA ASN A 71 4.78 2.77 26.18
C ASN A 71 3.41 3.38 25.88
N ASN A 72 3.17 4.62 26.27
CA ASN A 72 1.93 5.33 25.97
C ASN A 72 1.94 5.97 24.56
N THR A 73 3.00 5.77 23.77
CA THR A 73 3.06 6.24 22.38
C THR A 73 2.69 5.12 21.40
N ASN A 74 1.81 5.40 20.43
CA ASN A 74 1.41 4.45 19.38
C ASN A 74 2.52 4.06 18.38
N ILE A 75 3.76 4.49 18.61
CA ILE A 75 4.88 4.38 17.66
C ILE A 75 5.93 3.37 18.15
N ILE A 76 6.03 3.17 19.47
CA ILE A 76 7.11 2.39 20.07
C ILE A 76 6.52 1.34 21.01
N LYS A 77 6.68 0.06 20.67
CA LYS A 77 6.43 -1.04 21.59
C LYS A 77 7.73 -1.33 22.33
N THR A 78 7.79 -1.00 23.62
CA THR A 78 8.96 -1.34 24.44
C THR A 78 8.76 -2.72 25.06
N LYS A 79 9.74 -3.61 24.84
CA LYS A 79 9.83 -4.87 25.56
C LYS A 79 10.85 -4.71 26.68
N ILE A 80 10.38 -4.70 27.92
CA ILE A 80 11.23 -4.56 29.10
C ILE A 80 11.91 -5.91 29.35
N THR A 81 13.25 -5.92 29.33
CA THR A 81 14.05 -7.05 29.82
C THR A 81 14.85 -6.56 31.02
N ALA A 82 14.79 -7.33 32.11
CA ALA A 82 15.45 -7.05 33.38
C ALA A 82 16.95 -7.41 33.35
#